data_AF-A0A5N9AJ95-F1
#
_entry.id   AF-A0A5N9AJ95-F1
#
_cell.length_a   1.000
_cell.length_b   1.000
_cell.length_c   1.000
_cell.angle_alpha   90.00
_cell.angle_beta   90.00
_cell.angle_gamma   90.00
#
_symmetry.space_group_name_H-M   'P 1'
#
loop_
_entity.id
_entity.type
_entity.pdbx_description
1 polymer ?
#
loop_
_entity_poly.entity_id
_entity_poly.type
_entity_poly.pdbx_seq_one_letter_code
_entity_poly.pdbx_strand_id
1 'polypeptide(L)'
;MIVMSSAALAIISVLLIIWPIIKSKIYIVNKSVMLVELDDAANRETQCYEEIRVAISDYQLGNITNVQYIDIIGKRRTAAAVALMDRSKIIADISYMVNQIEDQVSSNRRINGTLGDLKECENCNGLIEVSAPICFRCL
;
A
#
# COMPACT_ATOMS: atom_id res chain seq x y z
N MET A 1 25.76 28.67 36.04
CA MET A 1 25.48 27.43 35.28
C MET A 1 23.98 27.23 34.96
N ILE A 2 23.21 28.30 34.68
CA ILE A 2 21.74 28.20 34.46
C ILE A 2 21.34 28.49 32.99
N VAL A 3 22.26 29.01 32.16
CA VAL A 3 21.96 29.46 30.79
C VAL A 3 22.01 28.31 29.76
N MET A 4 22.66 27.19 30.06
CA MET A 4 22.72 26.04 29.12
C MET A 4 21.41 25.24 29.05
N SER A 5 20.53 25.38 30.03
CA SER A 5 19.29 24.60 30.11
C SER A 5 18.20 25.14 29.17
N SER A 6 18.12 26.45 28.98
CA SER A 6 17.08 27.09 28.14
C SER A 6 17.29 26.84 26.65
N ALA A 7 18.55 26.81 26.19
CA ALA A 7 18.89 26.52 24.80
C ALA A 7 18.56 25.06 24.44
N ALA A 8 18.79 24.10 25.33
CA ALA A 8 18.45 22.69 25.11
C ALA A 8 16.93 22.47 25.03
N LEU A 9 16.16 23.13 25.90
CA LEU A 9 14.69 23.09 25.88
C LEU A 9 14.11 23.68 24.58
N ALA A 10 14.68 24.77 24.07
CA ALA A 10 14.26 25.37 22.81
C ALA A 10 14.50 24.43 21.62
N ILE A 11 15.64 23.75 21.57
CA ILE A 11 15.97 22.78 20.51
C ILE A 11 15.02 21.57 20.55
N ILE A 12 14.72 21.04 21.75
CA ILE A 12 13.76 19.93 21.92
C ILE A 12 12.35 20.35 21.46
N SER A 13 11.91 21.57 21.81
CA SER A 13 10.64 22.14 21.35
C SER A 13 10.54 22.20 19.82
N VAL A 14 11.59 22.67 19.16
CA VAL A 14 11.63 22.76 17.70
C VAL A 14 11.65 21.37 17.05
N LEU A 15 12.38 20.41 17.62
CA LEU A 15 12.42 19.02 17.13
C LEU A 15 11.04 18.35 17.22
N LEU A 16 10.29 18.57 18.31
CA LEU A 16 8.94 18.03 18.47
C LEU A 16 7.94 18.58 17.46
N ILE A 17 8.12 19.82 16.99
CA ILE A 17 7.26 20.46 15.98
C ILE A 17 7.64 19.98 14.56
N ILE A 18 8.93 19.82 14.28
CA ILE A 18 9.42 19.44 12.95
C ILE A 18 9.21 17.94 12.67
N TRP A 19 9.36 17.08 13.68
CA TRP A 19 9.21 15.63 13.55
C TRP A 19 7.90 15.16 12.88
N PRO A 20 6.70 15.64 13.27
CA PRO A 20 5.44 15.24 12.62
C PRO A 20 5.37 15.70 11.15
N ILE A 21 5.99 16.84 10.80
CA ILE A 21 6.02 17.37 9.42
C ILE A 21 6.94 16.54 8.53
N ILE A 22 8.09 16.09 9.06
CA ILE A 22 8.99 15.19 8.33
C ILE A 22 8.30 13.84 8.10
N LYS A 23 7.65 13.29 9.14
CA LYS A 23 6.95 12.01 9.05
C LYS A 23 5.83 12.06 8.00
N SER A 24 5.06 13.14 7.95
CA SER A 24 3.98 13.29 6.95
C SER A 24 4.50 13.42 5.52
N LYS A 25 5.58 14.16 5.29
CA LYS A 25 6.21 14.26 3.96
C LYS A 25 6.77 12.92 3.48
N ILE A 26 7.47 12.18 4.35
CA ILE A 26 7.96 10.83 4.02
C ILE A 26 6.78 9.91 3.66
N TYR A 27 5.67 9.99 4.39
CA TYR A 27 4.47 9.20 4.11
C TYR A 27 3.84 9.52 2.75
N ILE A 28 3.76 10.80 2.38
CA ILE A 28 3.20 11.23 1.09
C ILE A 28 4.07 10.76 -0.08
N VAL A 29 5.39 10.88 0.05
CA VAL A 29 6.35 10.43 -0.98
C VAL A 29 6.26 8.92 -1.17
N ASN A 30 6.22 8.15 -0.07
CA ASN A 30 6.12 6.69 -0.14
C ASN A 30 4.81 6.23 -0.81
N LYS A 31 3.71 6.93 -0.54
CA LYS A 31 2.41 6.66 -1.18
C LYS A 31 2.44 6.93 -2.69
N SER A 32 3.04 8.03 -3.14
CA SER A 32 3.13 8.31 -4.58
C SER A 32 3.99 7.30 -5.32
N VAL A 33 5.08 6.83 -4.71
CA VAL A 33 5.97 5.82 -5.31
C VAL A 33 5.23 4.48 -5.45
N MET A 34 4.53 4.03 -4.41
CA MET A 34 3.79 2.76 -4.48
C MET A 34 2.62 2.78 -5.47
N LEU A 35 1.98 3.93 -5.69
CA LEU A 35 0.92 4.05 -6.70
C LEU A 35 1.47 3.95 -8.12
N VAL A 36 2.66 4.52 -8.38
CA VAL A 36 3.36 4.37 -9.67
C VAL A 36 3.79 2.92 -9.87
N GLU A 37 4.37 2.28 -8.85
CA GLU A 37 4.76 0.87 -8.92
C GLU A 37 3.57 -0.08 -9.14
N LEU A 38 2.40 0.24 -8.57
CA LEU A 38 1.19 -0.53 -8.77
C LEU A 38 0.67 -0.41 -10.21
N ASP A 39 0.71 0.78 -10.79
CA ASP A 39 0.33 1.03 -12.18
C ASP A 39 1.29 0.32 -13.16
N ASP A 40 2.59 0.40 -12.88
CA ASP A 40 3.62 -0.32 -13.65
C ASP A 40 3.45 -1.84 -13.57
N ALA A 41 3.07 -2.38 -12.40
CA ALA A 41 2.77 -3.80 -12.24
C ALA A 41 1.52 -4.20 -13.04
N ALA A 42 0.46 -3.39 -13.00
CA ALA A 42 -0.77 -3.63 -13.75
C ALA A 42 -0.57 -3.55 -15.28
N ASN A 43 0.27 -2.61 -15.74
CA ASN A 43 0.64 -2.48 -17.15
C ASN A 43 1.45 -3.71 -17.62
N ARG A 44 2.42 -4.17 -16.82
CA ARG A 44 3.19 -5.39 -17.12
C ARG A 44 2.31 -6.64 -17.19
N GLU A 45 1.35 -6.77 -16.28
CA GLU A 45 0.36 -7.85 -16.29
C GLU A 45 -0.45 -7.84 -17.60
N THR A 46 -1.02 -6.69 -17.96
CA THR A 46 -1.83 -6.51 -19.18
C THR A 46 -1.01 -6.83 -20.44
N GLN A 47 0.23 -6.35 -20.51
CA GLN A 47 1.13 -6.64 -21.62
C GLN A 47 1.39 -8.15 -21.76
N CYS A 48 1.64 -8.86 -20.66
CA CYS A 48 1.87 -10.30 -20.71
C CYS A 48 0.64 -11.07 -21.23
N TYR A 49 -0.57 -10.65 -20.83
CA TYR A 49 -1.80 -11.27 -21.32
C TYR A 49 -2.00 -11.06 -22.83
N GLU A 50 -1.75 -9.84 -23.33
CA GLU A 50 -1.84 -9.57 -24.76
C GLU A 50 -0.79 -10.35 -25.56
N GLU A 51 0.44 -10.45 -25.07
CA GLU A 51 1.49 -11.24 -25.72
C GLU A 51 1.14 -12.75 -25.76
N ILE A 52 0.53 -13.29 -24.70
CA ILE A 52 0.02 -14.67 -24.69
C ILE A 52 -1.09 -14.83 -25.72
N ARG A 53 -2.02 -13.89 -25.78
CA ARG A 53 -3.14 -13.91 -26.72
C ARG A 53 -2.66 -13.87 -28.18
N VAL A 54 -1.69 -13.00 -28.48
CA VAL A 54 -1.06 -12.92 -29.80
C VAL A 54 -0.36 -14.24 -30.14
N ALA A 55 0.43 -14.79 -29.21
CA ALA A 55 1.12 -16.06 -29.45
C ALA A 55 0.17 -17.23 -29.72
N ILE A 56 -0.99 -17.27 -29.04
CA ILE A 56 -2.06 -18.26 -29.33
C ILE A 56 -2.60 -18.07 -30.74
N SER A 57 -2.90 -16.82 -31.12
CA SER A 57 -3.41 -16.50 -32.46
C SER A 57 -2.40 -16.87 -33.54
N ASP A 58 -1.13 -16.53 -33.36
CA ASP A 58 -0.07 -16.83 -34.32
C ASP A 58 0.14 -18.33 -34.51
N TYR A 59 0.02 -19.10 -33.43
CA TYR A 59 0.10 -20.56 -33.52
C TYR A 59 -1.10 -21.14 -34.28
N GLN A 60 -2.31 -20.65 -34.00
CA GLN A 60 -3.53 -21.09 -34.68
C GLN A 60 -3.54 -20.75 -36.17
N LEU A 61 -2.93 -19.62 -36.56
CA LEU A 61 -2.77 -19.20 -37.95
C LEU A 61 -1.61 -19.91 -38.67
N GLY A 62 -0.80 -20.69 -37.95
CA GLY A 62 0.37 -21.36 -38.51
C GLY A 62 1.57 -20.42 -38.77
N ASN A 63 1.55 -19.21 -38.20
CA ASN A 63 2.64 -18.23 -38.31
C ASN A 63 3.89 -18.67 -37.51
N ILE A 64 3.69 -19.47 -36.46
CA ILE A 64 4.76 -19.99 -35.61
C ILE A 64 4.65 -21.51 -35.44
N THR A 65 5.79 -22.15 -35.24
CA THR A 65 5.88 -23.59 -34.98
C THR A 65 5.45 -23.94 -33.55
N ASN A 66 5.12 -25.21 -33.31
CA ASN A 66 4.78 -25.69 -31.96
C ASN A 66 5.92 -25.46 -30.95
N VAL A 67 7.18 -25.61 -31.37
CA VAL A 67 8.34 -25.37 -30.51
C VAL A 67 8.43 -23.90 -30.09
N GLN A 68 8.24 -22.98 -31.04
CA GLN A 68 8.22 -21.53 -30.77
C GLN A 68 7.04 -21.16 -29.86
N TYR A 69 5.87 -21.73 -30.11
CA TYR A 69 4.69 -21.50 -29.29
C TYR A 69 4.92 -21.90 -27.82
N ILE A 70 5.46 -23.10 -27.59
CA ILE A 70 5.74 -23.60 -26.23
C ILE A 70 6.76 -22.70 -25.52
N ASP A 71 7.83 -22.29 -26.20
CA ASP A 71 8.86 -21.42 -25.64
C ASP A 71 8.29 -20.03 -25.26
N ILE A 72 7.52 -19.41 -26.17
CA ILE A 72 6.91 -18.10 -25.95
C ILE A 72 5.92 -18.18 -24.78
N ILE A 73 4.99 -19.14 -24.80
CA ILE A 73 3.97 -19.27 -23.75
C ILE A 73 4.61 -19.58 -22.40
N GLY A 74 5.63 -20.44 -22.34
CA GLY A 74 6.34 -20.77 -21.10
C GLY A 74 6.97 -19.53 -20.47
N LYS A 75 7.69 -18.73 -21.27
CA LYS A 75 8.30 -17.47 -20.81
C LYS A 75 7.24 -16.47 -20.35
N ARG A 76 6.18 -16.26 -21.14
CA ARG A 76 5.15 -15.26 -20.82
C ARG A 76 4.30 -15.65 -19.61
N ARG A 77 3.98 -16.93 -19.41
CA ARG A 77 3.30 -17.40 -18.19
C ARG A 77 4.11 -17.17 -16.94
N THR A 78 5.42 -17.40 -17.02
CA THR A 78 6.33 -17.15 -15.90
C THR A 78 6.41 -15.66 -15.59
N ALA A 79 6.53 -14.82 -16.62
CA ALA A 79 6.52 -13.36 -16.46
C ALA A 79 5.19 -12.83 -15.87
N ALA A 80 4.05 -13.36 -16.31
CA ALA A 80 2.73 -13.01 -15.77
C ALA A 80 2.61 -13.40 -14.29
N ALA A 81 3.09 -14.59 -13.91
CA ALA A 81 3.09 -15.03 -12.52
C ALA A 81 3.93 -14.10 -11.62
N VAL A 82 5.10 -13.67 -12.08
CA VAL A 82 5.95 -12.71 -11.36
C VAL A 82 5.26 -11.36 -11.23
N ALA A 83 4.66 -10.82 -12.30
CA ALA A 83 3.93 -9.55 -12.25
C ALA A 83 2.76 -9.58 -11.25
N LEU A 84 2.01 -10.69 -11.21
CA LEU A 84 0.93 -10.89 -10.23
C LEU A 84 1.45 -10.95 -8.79
N MET A 85 2.57 -11.62 -8.55
CA MET A 85 3.20 -11.66 -7.22
C MET A 85 3.66 -10.27 -6.79
N ASP A 86 4.34 -9.52 -7.66
CA ASP A 86 4.76 -8.14 -7.39
C ASP A 86 3.57 -7.24 -7.04
N ARG A 87 2.49 -7.32 -7.83
CA ARG A 87 1.25 -6.59 -7.58
C ARG A 87 0.64 -6.95 -6.23
N SER A 88 0.59 -8.24 -5.89
CA SER A 88 0.03 -8.69 -4.61
C SER A 88 0.81 -8.16 -3.40
N LYS A 89 2.14 -8.06 -3.54
CA LYS A 89 3.02 -7.52 -2.51
C LYS A 89 2.78 -6.03 -2.30
N ILE A 90 2.69 -5.27 -3.39
CA ILE A 90 2.39 -3.83 -3.34
C ILE A 90 1.02 -3.58 -2.68
N ILE A 91 0.01 -4.38 -3.01
CA ILE A 91 -1.33 -4.29 -2.39
C ILE A 91 -1.26 -4.57 -0.87
N ALA A 92 -0.48 -5.56 -0.46
CA ALA A 92 -0.28 -5.86 0.96
C ALA A 92 0.40 -4.70 1.70
N ASP A 93 1.43 -4.10 1.09
CA ASP A 93 2.15 -2.96 1.66
C ASP A 93 1.24 -1.71 1.76
N ILE A 94 0.40 -1.46 0.75
CA ILE A 94 -0.62 -0.41 0.78
C ILE A 94 -1.62 -0.67 1.92
N SER A 95 -2.10 -1.91 2.07
CA SER A 95 -3.05 -2.26 3.13
C SER A 95 -2.47 -2.05 4.52
N TYR A 96 -1.20 -2.41 4.73
CA TYR A 96 -0.48 -2.13 5.96
C TYR A 96 -0.39 -0.63 6.26
N MET A 97 -0.06 0.20 5.26
CA MET A 97 -0.02 1.65 5.41
C MET A 97 -1.39 2.27 5.70
N VAL A 98 -2.46 1.75 5.09
CA VAL A 98 -3.83 2.20 5.37
C VAL A 98 -4.18 1.96 6.84
N ASN A 99 -3.89 0.75 7.35
CA ASN A 99 -4.11 0.42 8.75
C ASN A 99 -3.34 1.37 9.70
N GLN A 100 -2.08 1.67 9.38
CA GLN A 100 -1.29 2.64 10.17
C GLN A 100 -1.89 4.06 10.16
N ILE A 101 -2.37 4.54 9.01
CA ILE A 101 -3.04 5.84 8.93
C ILE A 101 -4.31 5.82 9.77
N GLU A 102 -5.13 4.78 9.67
CA GLU A 102 -6.37 4.66 10.44
C GLU A 102 -6.12 4.66 11.96
N ASP A 103 -5.09 3.93 12.41
CA ASP A 103 -4.71 3.90 13.82
C ASP A 103 -4.23 5.29 14.28
N GLN A 104 -3.49 6.01 13.43
CA GLN A 104 -3.05 7.37 13.70
C GLN A 104 -4.21 8.38 13.70
N VAL A 105 -5.17 8.26 12.77
CA VAL A 105 -6.37 9.11 12.74
C VAL A 105 -7.23 8.85 13.98
N SER A 106 -7.40 7.58 14.36
CA SER A 106 -8.16 7.18 15.55
C SER A 106 -7.52 7.70 16.83
N SER A 107 -6.19 7.60 16.96
CA SER A 107 -5.47 8.16 18.11
C SER A 107 -5.53 9.69 18.16
N ASN A 108 -5.40 10.38 17.01
CA ASN A 108 -5.56 11.84 16.94
C ASN A 108 -6.98 12.30 17.32
N ARG A 109 -8.01 11.58 16.89
CA ARG A 109 -9.40 11.87 17.28
C ARG A 109 -9.65 11.64 18.77
N ARG A 110 -8.97 10.66 19.40
CA ARG A 110 -8.99 10.48 20.87
C ARG A 110 -8.39 11.69 21.58
N ILE A 111 -7.22 12.15 21.12
CA ILE A 111 -6.51 13.28 21.72
C ILE A 111 -7.31 14.58 21.58
N ASN A 112 -8.00 14.77 20.45
CA ASN A 112 -8.84 15.94 20.20
C ASN A 112 -10.27 15.84 20.79
N GLY A 113 -10.56 14.81 21.59
CA GLY A 113 -11.85 14.65 22.28
C GLY A 113 -13.06 14.46 21.36
N THR A 114 -12.83 14.02 20.12
CA THR A 114 -13.88 13.94 19.08
C THR A 114 -14.50 12.54 18.95
N LEU A 115 -13.86 11.51 19.52
CA LEU A 115 -14.40 10.15 19.63
C LEU A 115 -15.05 9.97 21.00
N GLY A 116 -16.33 9.58 21.03
CA GLY A 116 -16.98 9.04 22.23
C GLY A 116 -16.39 7.68 22.64
N ASP A 117 -17.00 7.02 23.63
CA ASP A 117 -16.55 5.69 24.10
C ASP A 117 -16.35 4.73 22.92
N LEU A 118 -15.25 3.98 22.95
CA LEU A 118 -14.84 3.04 21.91
C LEU A 118 -14.99 1.61 22.42
N LYS A 119 -15.44 0.69 21.55
CA LYS A 119 -15.44 -0.76 21.77
C LYS A 119 -14.49 -1.44 20.78
N GLU A 120 -13.97 -2.60 21.13
CA GLU A 120 -13.23 -3.45 20.19
C GLU A 120 -14.21 -4.20 19.30
N CYS A 121 -13.88 -4.29 18.00
CA CYS A 121 -14.62 -5.10 17.04
C CYS A 121 -14.31 -6.57 17.29
N GLU A 122 -15.34 -7.39 17.51
CA GLU A 122 -15.22 -8.83 17.78
C GLU A 122 -14.58 -9.62 16.63
N ASN A 123 -14.57 -9.07 15.41
CA ASN A 123 -14.17 -9.81 14.22
C ASN A 123 -12.75 -9.44 13.73
N CYS A 124 -12.28 -8.21 13.98
CA CYS A 124 -10.95 -7.77 13.53
C CYS A 124 -10.10 -7.11 14.63
N ASN A 125 -10.57 -7.13 15.89
CA ASN A 125 -9.96 -6.44 17.04
C ASN A 125 -9.68 -4.95 16.81
N GLY A 126 -10.37 -4.34 15.84
CA GLY A 126 -10.25 -2.92 15.53
C GLY A 126 -11.07 -2.07 16.48
N LEU A 127 -10.60 -0.89 16.85
CA LEU A 127 -11.33 0.03 17.71
C LEU A 127 -12.43 0.75 16.91
N ILE A 128 -13.67 0.69 17.39
CA ILE A 128 -14.85 1.32 16.77
C ILE A 128 -15.61 2.15 17.80
N GLU A 129 -16.31 3.20 17.36
CA GLU A 129 -17.20 3.96 18.25
C GLU A 129 -18.32 3.05 18.78
N VAL A 130 -18.67 3.21 20.06
CA VAL A 130 -19.80 2.50 20.67
C VAL A 130 -21.11 2.80 19.92
N SER A 131 -21.23 4.02 19.37
CA SER A 131 -22.34 4.46 18.52
C SER A 131 -22.28 3.96 17.07
N ALA A 132 -21.16 3.39 16.61
CA ALA A 132 -21.07 2.86 15.25
C ALA A 132 -21.84 1.53 15.14
N PRO A 133 -22.82 1.41 14.22
CA PRO A 133 -23.61 0.20 14.06
C PRO A 133 -22.83 -0.95 13.44
N ILE A 134 -21.76 -0.66 12.67
CA ILE A 134 -20.97 -1.65 11.92
C ILE A 134 -19.49 -1.27 11.97
N CYS A 135 -18.60 -2.27 12.05
CA CYS A 135 -17.17 -2.06 11.90
C CYS A 135 -16.81 -1.88 10.43
N PHE A 136 -16.29 -0.69 10.05
CA PHE A 136 -15.84 -0.42 8.70
C PHE A 136 -14.71 -1.34 8.19
N ARG A 137 -13.93 -1.94 9.09
CA ARG A 137 -12.89 -2.93 8.74
C ARG A 137 -13.44 -4.32 8.39
N CYS A 138 -14.69 -4.60 8.75
CA CYS A 138 -15.33 -5.91 8.55
C CYS A 138 -16.52 -5.86 7.59
N LEU A 139 -16.70 -4.71 6.93
CA LEU A 139 -17.67 -4.54 5.85
C LEU A 139 -17.19 -5.24 4.58
#